data_AF-A0AA88HEC2-F1
#
_entry.id   AF-A0AA88HEC2-F1
#
_cell.length_a   1.000
_cell.length_b   1.000
_cell.length_c   1.000
_cell.angle_alpha   90.00
_cell.angle_beta   90.00
_cell.angle_gamma   90.00
#
_symmetry.space_group_name_H-M   'P 1'
#
loop_
_entity.id
_entity.type
_entity.pdbx_description
1 polymer ?
#
loop_
_entity_poly.entity_id
_entity_poly.type
_entity_poly.pdbx_seq_one_letter_code
_entity_poly.pdbx_strand_id
1 'polypeptide(L)'
;MFASTSERNDDGLVASYNISLLITKSGEPHTIGEQLILPPIEDVLKTVLCKSLFDILKRISLSNNTVQRRFDEISPDIESFY
;
A
#
# COMPACT_ATOMS: atom_id res chain seq x y z
N MET A 1 5.37 12.51 16.09
CA MET A 1 4.21 12.14 16.95
C MET A 1 3.08 11.71 16.02
N PHE A 2 2.87 10.41 15.82
CA PHE A 2 1.72 9.93 15.04
C PHE A 2 0.65 9.45 16.01
N ALA A 3 -0.50 10.11 15.94
CA ALA A 3 -1.66 9.87 16.77
C ALA A 3 -2.15 8.43 16.61
N SER A 4 -2.48 7.81 17.74
CA SER A 4 -3.11 6.50 17.87
C SER A 4 -4.37 6.42 17.03
N THR A 5 -4.31 5.72 15.89
CA THR A 5 -5.48 5.35 15.10
C THR A 5 -6.03 4.01 15.60
N SER A 6 -7.36 3.93 15.65
CA SER A 6 -8.12 2.75 16.09
C SER A 6 -7.70 1.49 15.32
N GLU A 7 -7.55 0.37 16.04
CA GLU A 7 -7.02 -0.94 15.61
C GLU A 7 -7.52 -1.48 14.24
N ARG A 8 -8.68 -1.03 13.73
CA ARG A 8 -9.23 -1.46 12.43
C ARG A 8 -8.76 -0.64 11.22
N ASN A 9 -8.21 0.55 11.43
CA ASN A 9 -7.63 1.37 10.38
C ASN A 9 -6.17 0.99 10.09
N ASP A 10 -5.52 0.30 11.02
CA ASP A 10 -4.10 -0.02 10.93
C ASP A 10 -3.83 -1.11 9.88
N ASP A 11 -4.70 -2.11 9.72
CA ASP A 11 -4.51 -3.22 8.77
C ASP A 11 -4.35 -2.76 7.31
N GLY A 12 -5.19 -1.81 6.87
CA GLY A 12 -5.11 -1.28 5.51
C GLY A 12 -3.87 -0.43 5.29
N LEU A 13 -3.46 0.34 6.30
CA LEU A 13 -2.22 1.11 6.27
C LEU A 13 -0.99 0.19 6.22
N VAL A 14 -0.99 -0.89 7.00
CA VAL A 14 0.07 -1.91 7.01
C VAL A 14 0.14 -2.64 5.67
N ALA A 15 -0.99 -3.10 5.13
CA ALA A 15 -1.04 -3.76 3.83
C ALA A 15 -0.50 -2.85 2.73
N SER A 16 -0.97 -1.61 2.73
CA SER A 16 -0.54 -0.57 1.79
C SER A 16 0.97 -0.31 1.94
N TYR A 17 1.51 -0.22 3.16
CA TYR A 17 2.95 -0.02 3.41
C TYR A 17 3.77 -1.18 2.88
N ASN A 18 3.38 -2.42 3.17
CA ASN A 18 4.08 -3.61 2.71
C ASN A 18 4.11 -3.70 1.18
N ILE A 19 3.01 -3.36 0.50
CA ILE A 19 2.97 -3.33 -0.96
C ILE A 19 3.89 -2.24 -1.50
N SER A 20 3.84 -1.01 -0.97
CA SER A 20 4.75 0.07 -1.40
C SER A 20 6.22 -0.29 -1.18
N LEU A 21 6.55 -0.90 -0.03
CA LEU A 21 7.90 -1.36 0.27
C LEU A 21 8.39 -2.40 -0.75
N LEU A 22 7.53 -3.32 -1.18
CA LEU A 22 7.86 -4.31 -2.20
C LEU A 22 8.12 -3.64 -3.56
N ILE A 23 7.24 -2.72 -3.99
CA ILE A 23 7.42 -1.96 -5.25
C ILE A 23 8.75 -1.21 -5.24
N THR A 24 9.06 -0.54 -4.13
CA THR A 24 10.33 0.18 -3.94
C THR A 24 11.52 -0.77 -4.01
N LYS A 25 11.49 -1.89 -3.28
CA LYS A 25 12.60 -2.86 -3.23
C LYS A 25 12.82 -3.56 -4.56
N SER A 26 11.78 -3.76 -5.36
CA SER A 26 11.89 -4.34 -6.69
C SER A 26 12.32 -3.34 -7.77
N GLY A 27 12.44 -2.05 -7.43
CA GLY A 27 12.79 -1.00 -8.39
C GLY A 27 11.69 -0.72 -9.43
N GLU A 28 10.45 -1.08 -9.12
CA GLU A 28 9.31 -0.91 -10.02
C GLU A 28 8.77 0.52 -9.96
N PRO A 29 8.14 1.02 -11.04
CA PRO A 29 7.49 2.33 -11.02
C PRO A 29 6.41 2.41 -9.94
N HIS A 30 6.31 3.55 -9.28
CA HIS A 30 5.28 3.79 -8.25
C HIS A 30 3.84 3.67 -8.78
N THR A 31 3.65 3.79 -10.10
CA THR A 31 2.37 3.61 -10.79
C THR A 31 1.88 2.16 -10.82
N ILE A 32 2.76 1.19 -10.57
CA ILE A 32 2.42 -0.25 -10.64
C ILE A 32 1.37 -0.63 -9.59
N GLY A 33 1.32 0.10 -8.48
CA GLY A 33 0.32 -0.05 -7.41
C GLY A 33 -1.11 0.09 -7.95
N GLU A 34 -1.40 1.18 -8.66
CA GLU A 34 -2.72 1.42 -9.27
C GLU A 34 -2.93 0.57 -10.53
N GLN A 35 -1.92 0.44 -11.38
CA GLN A 35 -2.08 -0.15 -12.71
C GLN A 35 -2.21 -1.67 -12.69
N LEU A 36 -1.46 -2.36 -11.83
CA LEU A 36 -1.38 -3.82 -11.85
C LEU A 36 -1.73 -4.49 -10.53
N ILE A 37 -1.52 -3.85 -9.38
CA ILE A 37 -1.72 -4.50 -8.08
C ILE A 37 -3.14 -4.30 -7.55
N LEU A 38 -3.71 -3.11 -7.74
CA LEU A 38 -5.06 -2.80 -7.28
C LEU A 38 -6.16 -3.64 -7.97
N PRO A 39 -6.12 -3.89 -9.30
CA PRO A 39 -7.17 -4.68 -9.96
C PRO A 39 -7.27 -6.14 -9.46
N PRO A 40 -6.18 -6.90 -9.27
CA PRO A 40 -6.23 -8.23 -8.66
C PRO A 40 -6.74 -8.24 -7.21
N ILE A 41 -6.38 -7.22 -6.40
CA ILE A 41 -6.90 -7.10 -5.03
C ILE A 41 -8.43 -6.92 -5.06
N GLU A 42 -8.92 -6.08 -5.97
CA GLU A 42 -10.36 -5.90 -6.20
C GLU A 42 -11.03 -7.21 -6.63
N ASP A 43 -10.43 -7.96 -7.55
CA ASP A 43 -10.99 -9.23 -8.01
C ASP A 43 -11.08 -10.27 -6.88
N VAL A 44 -10.04 -10.42 -6.06
CA VAL A 44 -10.04 -11.34 -4.91
C VAL A 44 -11.09 -10.94 -3.86
N LEU A 45 -11.23 -9.64 -3.58
CA LEU A 45 -12.24 -9.14 -2.65
C LEU A 45 -13.68 -9.44 -3.12
N LYS A 46 -13.92 -9.33 -4.43
CA LYS A 46 -15.19 -9.65 -5.07
C LYS A 46 -15.48 -11.14 -5.10
N THR A 47 -14.53 -11.92 -5.61
CA THR A 47 -14.76 -13.32 -6.01
C THR A 47 -14.57 -14.30 -4.86
N VAL A 48 -13.50 -14.16 -4.10
CA VAL A 48 -13.13 -15.11 -3.04
C VAL A 48 -13.78 -14.71 -1.70
N LEU A 49 -13.77 -13.42 -1.40
CA LEU A 49 -14.20 -12.92 -0.09
C LEU A 49 -15.64 -12.40 -0.07
N CYS A 50 -16.26 -12.19 -1.24
CA CYS A 50 -17.62 -11.65 -1.38
C CYS A 50 -17.85 -10.37 -0.52
N LYS A 51 -16.84 -9.50 -0.43
CA LYS A 51 -16.88 -8.28 0.40
C LYS A 51 -17.13 -7.01 -0.41
N SER A 52 -17.66 -5.99 0.27
CA SER A 52 -17.74 -4.63 -0.27
C SER A 52 -16.34 -4.05 -0.48
N LEU A 53 -16.07 -3.59 -1.70
CA LEU A 53 -14.78 -3.06 -2.11
C LEU A 53 -14.49 -1.67 -1.58
N PHE A 54 -15.52 -0.82 -1.53
CA PHE A 54 -15.33 0.61 -1.37
C PHE A 54 -14.67 0.96 -0.04
N ASP A 55 -15.08 0.27 1.03
CA ASP A 55 -14.55 0.51 2.38
C ASP A 55 -13.16 -0.11 2.59
N ILE A 56 -12.83 -1.17 1.85
CA ILE A 56 -11.56 -1.88 1.96
C ILE A 56 -10.48 -1.23 1.11
N LEU A 57 -10.79 -0.92 -0.15
CA LEU A 57 -9.84 -0.27 -1.07
C LEU A 57 -9.49 1.15 -0.62
N LYS A 58 -10.43 1.90 -0.01
CA LYS A 58 -10.13 3.19 0.62
C LYS A 58 -9.06 3.10 1.71
N ARG A 59 -8.96 1.96 2.40
CA ARG A 59 -7.96 1.74 3.45
C ARG A 59 -6.61 1.32 2.87
N ILE A 60 -6.58 0.76 1.67
CA ILE A 60 -5.36 0.33 0.98
C ILE A 60 -5.06 1.33 -0.15
N SER A 61 -4.60 2.53 0.21
CA SER A 61 -4.21 3.52 -0.80
C SER A 61 -2.92 3.08 -1.51
N LEU A 62 -3.01 2.68 -2.78
CA LEU A 62 -1.84 2.33 -3.61
C LEU A 62 -1.57 3.38 -4.70
N SER A 63 -2.06 4.61 -4.49
CA SER A 63 -1.85 5.66 -5.46
C SER A 63 -0.38 5.96 -5.67
N ASN A 64 -0.02 6.44 -6.86
CA ASN A 64 1.35 6.85 -7.17
C ASN A 64 1.94 7.75 -6.08
N ASN A 65 1.15 8.74 -5.62
CA ASN A 65 1.54 9.65 -4.55
C ASN A 65 1.74 8.94 -3.20
N THR A 66 0.95 7.90 -2.90
CA THR A 66 1.10 7.14 -1.65
C THR A 66 2.33 6.25 -1.69
N VAL A 67 2.57 5.57 -2.81
CA VAL A 67 3.76 4.73 -2.99
C VAL A 67 5.03 5.58 -2.94
N GLN A 68 5.02 6.73 -3.63
CA GLN A 68 6.14 7.69 -3.59
C GLN A 68 6.36 8.24 -2.17
N ARG A 69 5.32 8.68 -1.47
CA ARG A 69 5.48 9.21 -0.09
C ARG A 69 6.12 8.17 0.83
N ARG A 70 5.75 6.89 0.68
CA ARG A 70 6.39 5.81 1.44
C ARG A 70 7.82 5.53 1.02
N PHE A 71 8.14 5.65 -0.26
CA PHE A 71 9.53 5.62 -0.71
C PHE A 71 10.34 6.71 0.00
N ASP A 72 9.84 7.93 0.06
CA ASP A 72 10.54 9.04 0.75
C ASP A 72 10.69 8.79 2.26
N GLU A 73 9.73 8.10 2.90
CA GLU A 73 9.83 7.65 4.30
C GLU A 73 10.87 6.53 4.50
N ILE A 74 11.02 5.63 3.52
CA ILE A 74 11.94 4.48 3.56
C ILE A 74 13.37 4.86 3.12
N SER A 75 13.51 5.82 2.21
CA SER A 75 14.78 6.31 1.64
C SER A 75 15.86 6.63 2.68
N PRO A 76 15.57 7.36 3.78
CA PRO A 76 16.58 7.62 4.81
C PRO A 76 17.03 6.38 5.59
N ASP A 77 16.24 5.29 5.60
CA ASP A 77 16.61 4.01 6.24
C ASP A 77 17.42 3.08 5.31
N ILE A 78 17.28 3.24 3.98
CA ILE A 78 18.02 2.44 2.98
C ILE A 78 19.45 2.97 2.78
N GLU A 79 19.73 4.24 3.07
CA GLU A 79 21.10 4.79 3.06
C GLU A 79 22.04 4.12 4.08
N SER A 80 21.51 3.39 5.08
CA SER A 80 22.33 2.58 6.00
C SER A 80 22.83 1.26 5.40
N PHE A 81 22.38 0.89 4.19
CA PHE A 81 22.73 -0.38 3.53
C PHE A 81 23.63 -0.23 2.29
N TYR A 82 24.13 0.99 2.03
CA TYR A 82 25.14 1.27 0.99
C TYR A 82 26.46 1.75 1.59
#